data_AF-A0AAU9U6U8-F1
#
_entry.id   AF-A0AAU9U6U8-F1
#
_cell.length_a   1.000
_cell.length_b   1.000
_cell.length_c   1.000
_cell.angle_alpha   90.00
_cell.angle_beta   90.00
_cell.angle_gamma   90.00
#
_symmetry.space_group_name_H-M   'P 1'
#
loop_
_entity.id
_entity.type
_entity.pdbx_description
1 polymer ?
#
loop_
_entity_poly.entity_id
_entity_poly.type
_entity_poly.pdbx_seq_one_letter_code
_entity_poly.pdbx_strand_id
1 'polypeptide(L)'
;MALSAIQYQNLDDIRKWPQHIDENMRLYLVQQGQEVEICVEIRERFQQLQNLANKFAYLTPAILLDSDDTICNLDYASAEIDEQDFKLERHRLRTFIAATGNENKYNADSLELLKFIVKSKLEDTLPNIIIILRIFLTIAISNASCERSFSKLKLIKNYLRSTMSTLRLTNLAILSIEQDVCDARDIDSAIKDCS
;
A
#
# COMPACT_ATOMS: atom_id res chain seq x y z
N MET A 1 8.81 19.20 31.90
CA MET A 1 9.03 17.92 32.61
C MET A 1 8.31 16.86 31.81
N ALA A 2 9.07 15.93 31.24
CA ALA A 2 8.65 15.04 30.17
C ALA A 2 7.49 14.14 30.61
N LEU A 3 6.31 14.32 30.01
CA LEU A 3 5.36 13.23 29.88
C LEU A 3 6.01 12.23 28.93
N SER A 4 6.72 11.26 29.51
CA SER A 4 7.19 10.07 28.79
C SER A 4 5.99 9.53 28.02
N ALA A 5 6.08 9.55 26.70
CA ALA A 5 5.15 8.87 25.83
C ALA A 5 5.21 7.38 26.17
N ILE A 6 4.35 6.95 27.08
CA ILE A 6 4.10 5.52 27.28
C ILE A 6 3.39 5.10 26.00
N GLN A 7 4.13 4.48 25.10
CA GLN A 7 3.59 3.79 23.94
C GLN A 7 2.83 2.58 24.48
N TYR A 8 1.55 2.76 24.79
CA TYR A 8 0.67 1.67 25.20
C TYR A 8 0.43 0.76 23.99
N GLN A 9 1.22 -0.31 23.90
CA GLN A 9 1.20 -1.24 22.77
C GLN A 9 0.20 -2.38 22.93
N ASN A 10 -0.40 -2.60 24.11
CA ASN A 10 -1.32 -3.73 24.33
C ASN A 10 -2.40 -3.42 25.38
N LEU A 11 -3.58 -4.04 25.24
CA LEU A 11 -4.71 -3.90 26.17
C LEU A 11 -4.40 -4.48 27.55
N ASP A 12 -3.55 -5.50 27.66
CA ASP A 12 -3.20 -6.13 28.95
C ASP A 12 -2.52 -5.19 29.96
N ASP A 13 -2.04 -4.02 29.50
CA ASP A 13 -1.46 -2.97 30.33
C ASP A 13 -2.51 -2.10 31.03
N ILE A 14 -3.80 -2.50 31.07
CA ILE A 14 -4.96 -1.81 31.70
C ILE A 14 -4.63 -1.15 33.05
N ARG A 15 -3.77 -1.77 33.89
CA ARG A 15 -3.41 -1.22 35.22
C ARG A 15 -2.59 0.08 35.17
N LYS A 16 -1.95 0.38 34.04
CA LYS A 16 -1.15 1.59 33.82
C LYS A 16 -1.96 2.73 33.17
N TRP A 17 -3.23 2.49 32.83
CA TRP A 17 -4.09 3.50 32.23
C TRP A 17 -4.70 4.39 33.31
N PRO A 18 -4.74 5.73 33.10
CA PRO A 18 -5.46 6.63 33.99
C PRO A 18 -6.91 6.18 34.18
N GLN A 19 -7.41 6.22 35.41
CA GLN A 19 -8.75 5.72 35.77
C GLN A 19 -9.90 6.46 35.07
N HIS A 20 -9.65 7.66 34.55
CA HIS A 20 -10.63 8.46 33.81
C HIS A 20 -10.74 8.09 32.32
N ILE A 21 -9.87 7.23 31.79
CA ILE A 21 -9.90 6.80 30.39
C ILE A 21 -10.82 5.58 30.26
N ASP A 22 -11.99 5.80 29.66
CA ASP A 22 -12.97 4.78 29.25
C ASP A 22 -12.36 3.74 28.29
N GLU A 23 -12.87 2.52 28.36
CA GLU A 23 -12.49 1.36 27.54
C GLU A 23 -12.50 1.67 26.05
N ASN A 24 -13.47 2.46 25.54
CA ASN A 24 -13.49 2.85 24.12
C ASN A 24 -12.30 3.73 23.75
N MET A 25 -11.85 4.60 24.66
CA MET A 25 -10.70 5.48 24.47
C MET A 25 -9.38 4.70 24.57
N ARG A 26 -9.34 3.64 25.39
CA ARG A 26 -8.22 2.67 25.45
C ARG A 26 -8.10 1.88 24.15
N LEU A 27 -9.20 1.30 23.69
CA LEU A 27 -9.30 0.61 22.41
C LEU A 27 -8.87 1.52 21.24
N TYR A 28 -9.27 2.79 21.29
CA TYR A 28 -8.86 3.79 20.31
C TYR A 28 -7.35 4.02 20.30
N LEU A 29 -6.74 4.26 21.47
CA LEU A 29 -5.31 4.57 21.57
C LEU A 29 -4.44 3.35 21.21
N VAL A 30 -4.87 2.14 21.55
CA VAL A 30 -4.24 0.89 21.10
C VAL A 30 -4.37 0.73 19.58
N GLN A 31 -5.55 0.99 18.99
CA GLN A 31 -5.75 0.97 17.54
C GLN A 31 -4.97 2.04 16.77
N GLN A 32 -4.69 3.20 17.38
CA GLN A 32 -3.85 4.23 16.76
C GLN A 32 -2.35 3.89 16.83
N GLY A 33 -1.93 3.14 17.85
CA GLY A 33 -0.53 2.79 18.11
C GLY A 33 -0.05 1.47 17.48
N GLN A 34 -0.93 0.49 17.30
CA GLN A 34 -0.62 -0.78 16.64
C GLN A 34 -1.13 -0.79 15.20
N GLU A 35 -0.22 -0.77 14.24
CA GLU A 35 -0.53 -1.44 12.99
C GLU A 35 -0.62 -2.94 13.27
N VAL A 36 -1.71 -3.57 12.82
CA VAL A 36 -1.85 -5.03 12.87
C VAL A 36 -0.60 -5.64 12.24
N GLU A 37 -0.01 -6.65 12.86
CA GLU A 37 1.23 -7.30 12.43
C GLU A 37 1.22 -7.64 10.92
N ILE A 38 0.07 -8.11 10.43
CA ILE A 38 -0.20 -8.36 9.00
C ILE A 38 0.01 -7.10 8.14
N CYS A 39 -0.40 -5.92 8.60
CA CYS A 39 -0.20 -4.66 7.86
C CYS A 39 1.28 -4.27 7.78
N VAL A 40 2.06 -4.58 8.82
CA VAL A 40 3.51 -4.34 8.85
C VAL A 40 4.19 -5.28 7.87
N GLU A 41 3.88 -6.58 7.94
CA GLU A 41 4.44 -7.59 7.03
C GLU A 41 4.10 -7.28 5.56
N ILE A 42 2.85 -6.93 5.25
CA ILE A 42 2.44 -6.56 3.89
C ILE A 42 3.19 -5.32 3.42
N ARG A 43 3.47 -4.36 4.30
CA ARG A 43 4.24 -3.15 3.94
C ARG A 43 5.68 -3.50 3.61
N GLU A 44 6.32 -4.32 4.43
CA GLU A 44 7.69 -4.77 4.19
C GLU A 44 7.80 -5.52 2.86
N ARG A 45 6.88 -6.46 2.61
CA ARG A 45 6.81 -7.18 1.34
C ARG A 45 6.54 -6.24 0.15
N PHE A 46 5.67 -5.25 0.31
CA PHE A 46 5.41 -4.25 -0.73
C PHE A 46 6.67 -3.43 -1.05
N GLN A 47 7.41 -3.00 -0.04
CA GLN A 47 8.67 -2.28 -0.24
C GLN A 47 9.70 -3.15 -0.98
N GLN A 48 9.79 -4.43 -0.64
CA GLN A 48 10.65 -5.38 -1.34
C GLN A 48 10.25 -5.53 -2.82
N LEU A 49 8.96 -5.66 -3.11
CA LEU A 49 8.45 -5.73 -4.48
C LEU A 49 8.71 -4.43 -5.26
N GLN A 50 8.62 -3.27 -4.63
CA GLN A 50 8.94 -1.99 -5.26
C GLN A 50 10.44 -1.86 -5.56
N ASN A 51 11.30 -2.27 -4.62
CA ASN A 51 12.73 -2.32 -4.83
C ASN A 51 13.10 -3.27 -5.98
N LEU A 52 12.42 -4.41 -6.06
CA LEU A 52 12.61 -5.39 -7.12
C LEU A 52 12.10 -4.86 -8.47
N ALA A 53 10.95 -4.18 -8.50
CA ALA A 53 10.46 -3.50 -9.70
C ALA A 53 11.45 -2.46 -10.24
N ASN A 54 12.07 -1.68 -9.35
CA ASN A 54 13.10 -0.70 -9.71
C ASN A 54 14.35 -1.37 -10.29
N LYS A 55 14.77 -2.51 -9.72
CA LYS A 55 15.89 -3.29 -10.28
C LYS A 55 15.59 -3.77 -11.69
N PHE A 56 14.35 -4.18 -11.96
CA PHE A 56 13.90 -4.61 -13.29
C PHE A 56 13.39 -3.48 -14.19
N ALA A 57 13.62 -2.22 -13.83
CA ALA A 57 13.15 -1.07 -14.62
C ALA A 57 13.72 -1.07 -16.05
N TYR A 58 14.93 -1.62 -16.25
CA TYR A 58 15.57 -1.77 -17.56
C TYR A 58 14.78 -2.65 -18.55
N LEU A 59 13.75 -3.37 -18.08
CA LEU A 59 12.89 -4.24 -18.90
C LEU A 59 11.60 -3.56 -19.34
N THR A 60 11.48 -2.27 -19.03
CA THR A 60 10.40 -1.46 -19.61
C THR A 60 10.55 -1.50 -21.13
N PRO A 61 9.46 -1.64 -21.91
CA PRO A 61 9.51 -1.71 -23.37
C PRO A 61 10.30 -0.57 -24.00
N ALA A 62 10.22 0.64 -23.43
CA ALA A 62 11.01 1.79 -23.84
C ALA A 62 12.53 1.54 -23.81
N ILE A 63 13.03 0.79 -22.81
CA ILE A 63 14.45 0.46 -22.68
C ILE A 63 14.78 -0.79 -23.48
N LEU A 64 13.92 -1.82 -23.47
CA LEU A 64 14.13 -3.02 -24.29
C LEU A 64 14.24 -2.70 -25.78
N LEU A 65 13.51 -1.69 -26.24
CA LEU A 65 13.46 -1.27 -27.64
C LEU A 65 14.37 -0.09 -27.93
N ASP A 66 15.13 0.39 -26.95
CA ASP A 66 16.14 1.41 -27.17
C ASP A 66 17.34 0.87 -27.97
N SER A 67 18.07 1.78 -28.61
CA SER A 67 19.23 1.44 -29.45
C SER A 67 20.51 1.24 -28.64
N ASP A 68 20.56 1.76 -27.42
CA ASP A 68 21.73 1.66 -26.56
C ASP A 68 21.70 0.35 -25.75
N ASP A 69 22.75 -0.45 -25.85
CA ASP A 69 22.92 -1.72 -25.11
C ASP A 69 23.46 -1.52 -23.69
N THR A 70 23.94 -0.33 -23.36
CA THR A 70 24.57 -0.01 -22.07
C THR A 70 23.59 0.05 -20.89
N ILE A 71 22.28 0.21 -21.16
CA ILE A 71 21.24 0.43 -20.14
C ILE A 71 20.75 -0.89 -19.54
N CYS A 72 20.89 -2.01 -20.26
CA CYS A 72 20.42 -3.33 -19.84
C CYS A 72 21.50 -4.07 -19.04
N ASN A 73 21.82 -3.60 -17.83
CA ASN A 73 22.78 -4.29 -16.98
C ASN A 73 22.10 -5.49 -16.28
N LEU A 74 22.48 -6.70 -16.68
CA LEU A 74 21.94 -7.96 -16.15
C LEU A 74 22.51 -8.37 -14.78
N ASP A 75 23.13 -7.43 -14.04
CA ASP A 75 23.86 -7.66 -12.78
C ASP A 75 23.10 -8.55 -11.76
N TYR A 76 21.76 -8.48 -11.76
CA TYR A 76 20.90 -9.28 -10.88
C TYR A 76 20.45 -10.65 -11.43
N ALA A 77 20.53 -10.87 -12.73
CA ALA A 77 20.06 -12.08 -13.41
C ALA A 77 21.19 -12.86 -14.14
N SER A 78 22.42 -12.36 -14.06
CA SER A 78 23.63 -12.89 -14.71
C SER A 78 23.97 -14.34 -14.32
N ALA A 79 23.47 -14.83 -13.19
CA ALA A 79 23.64 -16.22 -12.77
C ALA A 79 22.65 -17.21 -13.43
N GLU A 80 21.52 -16.71 -13.94
CA GLU A 80 20.43 -17.54 -14.50
C GLU A 80 20.25 -17.32 -16.02
N ILE A 81 20.67 -16.16 -16.53
CA ILE A 81 20.50 -15.76 -17.93
C ILE A 81 21.84 -15.34 -18.50
N ASP A 82 22.22 -15.94 -19.63
CA ASP A 82 23.40 -15.56 -20.39
C ASP A 82 23.20 -14.17 -21.02
N GLU A 83 24.12 -13.25 -20.74
CA GLU A 83 24.03 -11.85 -21.19
C GLU A 83 24.07 -11.73 -22.73
N GLN A 84 24.80 -12.62 -23.41
CA GLN A 84 24.90 -12.60 -24.86
C GLN A 84 23.62 -13.10 -25.52
N ASP A 85 23.05 -14.18 -25.00
CA ASP A 85 21.76 -14.70 -25.46
C ASP A 85 20.66 -13.65 -25.26
N PHE A 86 20.64 -12.97 -24.11
CA PHE A 86 19.69 -11.90 -23.85
C PHE A 86 19.83 -10.72 -24.83
N LYS A 87 21.06 -10.27 -25.12
CA LYS A 87 21.31 -9.22 -26.14
C LYS A 87 20.87 -9.65 -27.54
N LEU A 88 21.11 -10.92 -27.90
CA LEU A 88 20.69 -11.47 -29.18
C LEU A 88 19.16 -11.52 -29.30
N GLU A 89 18.47 -11.96 -28.26
CA GLU A 89 17.00 -11.93 -28.18
C GLU A 89 16.48 -10.50 -28.32
N ARG A 90 17.10 -9.54 -27.63
CA ARG A 90 16.73 -8.12 -27.72
C ARG A 90 16.84 -7.62 -29.15
N HIS A 91 17.95 -7.92 -29.83
CA HIS A 91 18.14 -7.54 -31.22
C HIS A 91 17.04 -8.12 -32.12
N ARG A 92 16.74 -9.43 -31.97
CA ARG A 92 15.66 -10.10 -32.72
C ARG A 92 14.31 -9.45 -32.47
N LEU A 93 13.97 -9.16 -31.22
CA LEU A 93 12.71 -8.50 -30.85
C LEU A 93 12.57 -7.15 -31.57
N ARG A 94 13.63 -6.34 -31.61
CA ARG A 94 13.63 -5.05 -32.31
C ARG A 94 13.39 -5.24 -33.81
N THR A 95 14.04 -6.22 -34.44
CA THR A 95 13.80 -6.54 -35.86
C THR A 95 12.34 -6.90 -36.13
N PHE A 96 11.71 -7.72 -35.28
CA PHE A 96 10.30 -8.11 -35.44
C PHE A 96 9.34 -6.93 -35.26
N ILE A 97 9.65 -6.01 -34.35
CA ILE A 97 8.82 -4.82 -34.10
C ILE A 97 8.96 -3.81 -35.23
N ALA A 98 10.18 -3.57 -35.72
CA ALA A 98 10.43 -2.74 -36.89
C ALA A 98 9.69 -3.25 -38.14
N ALA A 99 9.63 -4.58 -38.33
CA ALA A 99 8.87 -5.20 -39.42
C ALA A 99 7.34 -4.99 -39.31
N THR A 100 6.83 -4.69 -38.12
CA THR A 100 5.40 -4.47 -37.86
C THR A 100 4.97 -3.00 -38.08
N GLY A 101 5.92 -2.06 -38.13
CA GLY A 101 5.65 -0.62 -38.36
C GLY A 101 4.90 0.10 -37.24
N ASN A 102 4.77 -0.50 -36.05
CA ASN A 102 3.97 0.01 -34.92
C ASN A 102 4.80 0.15 -33.62
N GLU A 103 6.03 0.66 -33.71
CA GLU A 103 6.98 0.72 -32.58
C GLU A 103 6.42 1.51 -31.37
N ASN A 104 5.76 2.63 -31.63
CA ASN A 104 5.17 3.50 -30.60
C ASN A 104 4.11 2.81 -29.74
N LYS A 105 3.38 1.83 -30.31
CA LYS A 105 2.35 1.08 -29.58
C LYS A 105 2.98 0.19 -28.51
N TYR A 106 4.05 -0.51 -28.87
CA TYR A 106 4.69 -1.50 -28.01
C TYR A 106 5.65 -0.87 -27.00
N ASN A 107 6.19 0.32 -27.30
CA ASN A 107 7.03 1.09 -26.37
C ASN A 107 6.27 1.58 -25.12
N ALA A 108 4.95 1.80 -25.23
CA ALA A 108 4.15 2.39 -24.16
C ALA A 108 3.54 1.37 -23.20
N ASP A 109 3.34 0.12 -23.64
CA ASP A 109 2.59 -0.88 -22.86
C ASP A 109 3.26 -2.26 -22.91
N SER A 110 3.84 -2.66 -21.77
CA SER A 110 4.47 -3.96 -21.58
C SER A 110 3.51 -5.13 -21.79
N LEU A 111 2.22 -4.94 -21.52
CA LEU A 111 1.20 -5.95 -21.72
C LEU A 111 0.92 -6.16 -23.22
N GLU A 112 0.84 -5.08 -24.00
CA GLU A 112 0.67 -5.17 -25.45
C GLU A 112 1.91 -5.78 -26.13
N LEU A 113 3.12 -5.47 -25.64
CA LEU A 113 4.36 -6.11 -26.09
C LEU A 113 4.32 -7.63 -25.84
N LEU A 114 3.95 -8.06 -24.63
CA LEU A 114 3.85 -9.50 -24.32
C LEU A 114 2.80 -10.20 -25.19
N LYS A 115 1.62 -9.59 -25.37
CA LYS A 115 0.57 -10.12 -26.26
C LYS A 115 1.06 -10.26 -27.70
N PHE A 116 1.86 -9.30 -28.19
CA PHE A 116 2.44 -9.37 -29.52
C PHE A 116 3.38 -10.57 -29.66
N ILE A 117 4.28 -10.78 -28.70
CA ILE A 117 5.24 -11.89 -28.71
C ILE A 117 4.53 -13.25 -28.74
N VAL A 118 3.52 -13.43 -27.88
CA VAL A 118 2.68 -14.65 -27.82
C VAL A 118 1.90 -14.86 -29.12
N LYS A 119 1.24 -13.81 -29.63
CA LYS A 119 0.44 -13.89 -30.87
C LYS A 119 1.29 -14.22 -32.09
N SER A 120 2.50 -13.68 -32.15
CA SER A 120 3.46 -13.89 -33.23
C SER A 120 4.23 -15.22 -33.11
N LYS A 121 3.94 -16.03 -32.08
CA LYS A 121 4.62 -17.32 -31.80
C LYS A 121 6.14 -17.16 -31.67
N LEU A 122 6.59 -16.07 -31.08
CA LEU A 122 8.01 -15.78 -30.84
C LEU A 122 8.51 -16.40 -29.52
N GLU A 123 7.71 -17.26 -28.90
CA GLU A 123 7.97 -17.85 -27.58
C GLU A 123 9.27 -18.64 -27.53
N ASP A 124 9.51 -19.46 -28.54
CA ASP A 124 10.73 -20.26 -28.65
C ASP A 124 11.96 -19.42 -29.02
N THR A 125 11.75 -18.23 -29.60
CA THR A 125 12.83 -17.38 -30.10
C THR A 125 13.33 -16.35 -29.10
N LEU A 126 12.49 -16.02 -28.11
CA LEU A 126 12.70 -14.97 -27.11
C LEU A 126 12.37 -15.47 -25.67
N PRO A 127 12.85 -16.65 -25.25
CA PRO A 127 12.44 -17.27 -23.99
C PRO A 127 12.80 -16.40 -22.78
N ASN A 128 13.98 -15.80 -22.75
CA ASN A 128 14.44 -15.01 -21.61
C ASN A 128 13.62 -13.72 -21.48
N ILE A 129 13.41 -13.00 -22.59
CA ILE A 129 12.60 -11.78 -22.59
C ILE A 129 11.18 -12.03 -22.09
N ILE A 130 10.55 -13.14 -22.47
CA ILE A 130 9.19 -13.48 -22.06
C ILE A 130 9.11 -13.76 -20.57
N ILE A 131 10.02 -14.60 -20.05
CA ILE A 131 10.06 -14.94 -18.63
C ILE A 131 10.18 -13.65 -17.82
N ILE A 132 11.11 -12.80 -18.22
CA ILE A 132 11.38 -11.56 -17.50
C ILE A 132 10.21 -10.56 -17.60
N LEU A 133 9.62 -10.36 -18.78
CA LEU A 133 8.44 -9.50 -18.96
C LEU A 133 7.25 -9.98 -18.12
N ARG A 134 7.06 -11.30 -18.01
CA ARG A 134 6.02 -11.89 -17.17
C ARG A 134 6.27 -11.65 -15.68
N ILE A 135 7.51 -11.79 -15.23
CA ILE A 135 7.91 -11.47 -13.85
C ILE A 135 7.61 -9.99 -13.58
N PHE A 136 8.10 -9.09 -14.42
CA PHE A 136 7.88 -7.65 -14.32
C PHE A 136 6.38 -7.29 -14.21
N LEU A 137 5.55 -7.79 -15.12
CA LEU A 137 4.11 -7.56 -15.10
C LEU A 137 3.44 -8.11 -13.84
N THR A 138 3.86 -9.28 -13.36
CA THR A 138 3.33 -9.89 -12.13
C THR A 138 3.64 -9.02 -10.91
N ILE A 139 4.84 -8.45 -10.84
CA ILE A 139 5.23 -7.52 -9.78
C ILE A 139 4.43 -6.23 -9.87
N ALA A 140 4.27 -5.66 -11.08
CA ALA A 140 3.49 -4.44 -11.28
C ALA A 140 2.03 -4.61 -10.83
N ILE A 141 1.41 -5.74 -11.18
CA ILE A 141 0.05 -6.10 -10.73
C ILE A 141 0.00 -6.25 -9.21
N SER A 142 0.98 -6.92 -8.62
CA SER A 142 1.07 -7.11 -7.18
C SER A 142 1.20 -5.77 -6.44
N ASN A 143 2.04 -4.86 -6.95
CA ASN A 143 2.19 -3.52 -6.40
C ASN A 143 0.88 -2.72 -6.47
N ALA A 144 0.21 -2.69 -7.61
CA ALA A 144 -1.08 -2.01 -7.76
C ALA A 144 -2.16 -2.58 -6.82
N SER A 145 -2.17 -3.91 -6.62
CA SER A 145 -3.08 -4.57 -5.69
C SER A 145 -2.79 -4.20 -4.22
N CYS A 146 -1.51 -4.15 -3.83
CA CYS A 146 -1.09 -3.71 -2.50
C CYS A 146 -1.47 -2.24 -2.26
N GLU A 147 -1.17 -1.34 -3.19
CA GLU A 147 -1.55 0.08 -3.09
C GLU A 147 -3.06 0.25 -2.92
N ARG A 148 -3.87 -0.46 -3.73
CA ARG A 148 -5.33 -0.45 -3.61
C ARG A 148 -5.79 -0.95 -2.25
N SER A 149 -5.18 -2.02 -1.74
CA SER A 149 -5.51 -2.59 -0.43
C SER A 149 -5.19 -1.62 0.72
N PHE A 150 -4.00 -0.99 0.68
CA PHE A 150 -3.62 0.03 1.65
C PHE A 150 -4.50 1.28 1.58
N SER A 151 -4.92 1.69 0.39
CA SER A 151 -5.85 2.81 0.21
C SER A 151 -7.21 2.51 0.87
N LYS A 152 -7.77 1.30 0.67
CA LYS A 152 -9.00 0.87 1.35
C LYS A 152 -8.84 0.84 2.87
N LEU A 153 -7.73 0.30 3.37
CA LEU A 153 -7.45 0.26 4.80
C LEU A 153 -7.39 1.67 5.39
N LYS A 154 -6.74 2.61 4.70
CA LYS A 154 -6.66 4.02 5.09
C LYS A 154 -8.04 4.66 5.18
N LEU A 155 -8.93 4.36 4.21
CA LEU A 155 -10.31 4.83 4.24
C LEU A 155 -11.09 4.28 5.44
N ILE A 156 -10.99 2.97 5.72
CA ILE A 156 -11.66 2.34 6.87
C ILE A 156 -11.15 2.95 8.19
N LYS A 157 -9.83 3.08 8.36
CA LYS A 157 -9.23 3.72 9.55
C LYS A 157 -9.75 5.14 9.74
N ASN A 158 -9.84 5.93 8.67
CA ASN A 158 -10.36 7.30 8.73
C ASN A 158 -11.84 7.34 9.09
N TYR A 159 -12.66 6.45 8.51
CA TYR A 159 -14.09 6.35 8.82
C TYR A 159 -14.34 6.02 10.30
N LEU A 160 -13.65 5.00 10.83
CA LEU A 160 -13.76 4.61 12.23
C LEU A 160 -13.34 5.75 13.17
N ARG A 161 -12.21 6.41 12.87
CA ARG A 161 -11.72 7.55 13.65
C ARG A 161 -12.71 8.72 13.64
N SER A 162 -13.28 9.04 12.48
CA SER A 162 -14.29 10.11 12.34
C SER A 162 -15.54 9.77 13.14
N THR A 163 -16.09 8.57 12.98
CA THR A 163 -17.32 8.14 13.64
C THR A 163 -17.19 8.16 15.16
N MET A 164 -16.06 7.69 15.69
CA MET A 164 -15.77 7.74 17.12
C MET A 164 -15.63 9.18 17.64
N SER A 165 -14.98 10.07 16.88
CA SER A 165 -14.88 11.48 17.23
C SER A 165 -16.26 12.15 17.26
N THR A 166 -17.12 11.83 16.29
CA THR A 166 -18.49 12.32 16.23
C THR A 166 -19.29 11.86 17.43
N LEU A 167 -19.23 10.57 17.78
CA LEU A 167 -19.92 10.00 18.95
C LEU A 167 -19.51 10.71 20.26
N ARG A 168 -18.22 10.96 20.44
CA ARG A 168 -17.71 11.68 21.61
C ARG A 168 -18.23 13.12 21.66
N LEU A 169 -18.24 13.81 20.53
CA LEU A 169 -18.75 15.18 20.45
C LEU A 169 -20.25 15.23 20.73
N THR A 170 -21.04 14.29 20.20
CA THR A 170 -22.48 14.23 20.45
C THR A 170 -22.79 13.97 21.92
N ASN A 171 -22.05 13.06 22.57
CA ASN A 171 -22.26 12.78 24.00
C ASN A 171 -21.90 14.00 24.86
N LEU A 172 -20.81 14.71 24.52
CA LEU A 172 -20.43 15.93 25.23
C LEU A 172 -21.48 17.04 25.06
N ALA A 173 -22.05 17.18 23.86
CA ALA A 173 -23.12 18.13 23.60
C ALA A 173 -24.38 17.82 24.41
N ILE A 174 -24.78 16.54 24.50
CA ILE A 174 -25.91 16.12 25.34
C ILE A 174 -25.64 16.43 26.81
N LEU A 175 -24.46 16.08 27.33
CA LEU A 175 -24.10 16.37 28.72
C LEU A 175 -24.11 17.87 29.01
N SER A 176 -23.62 18.71 28.08
CA SER A 176 -23.66 20.17 28.23
C SER A 176 -25.10 20.69 28.31
N ILE A 177 -26.00 20.19 27.46
CA ILE A 177 -27.41 20.61 27.45
C ILE A 177 -28.10 20.16 28.75
N GLU A 178 -27.90 18.91 29.18
CA GLU A 178 -28.48 18.40 30.43
C GLU A 178 -27.96 19.15 31.65
N GLN A 179 -26.67 19.55 31.63
CA GLN A 179 -26.10 20.39 32.68
C GLN A 179 -26.78 21.75 32.74
N ASP A 180 -26.96 22.44 31.61
CA ASP A 180 -27.68 23.72 31.56
C ASP A 180 -29.13 23.59 32.07
N VAL A 181 -29.79 22.47 31.76
CA VAL A 181 -31.16 22.17 32.24
C VAL A 181 -31.19 21.88 33.74
N CYS A 182 -30.18 21.19 34.27
CA CYS A 182 -30.06 20.93 35.71
C CYS A 182 -29.72 22.21 36.49
N ASP A 183 -28.87 23.09 35.94
CA ASP A 183 -28.55 24.38 36.55
C ASP A 183 -29.75 25.35 36.51
N ALA A 184 -30.65 25.20 35.52
CA ALA A 184 -31.90 25.96 35.43
C ALA A 184 -33.01 25.47 36.39
N ARG A 185 -32.89 24.26 36.95
CA ARG A 185 -33.79 23.76 37.99
C ARG A 185 -33.12 23.95 39.34
N ASP A 186 -33.73 24.74 40.22
CA ASP A 186 -33.22 24.97 41.56
C ASP A 186 -33.24 23.66 42.37
N ILE A 187 -32.14 22.91 42.37
CA ILE A 187 -31.99 21.60 43.03
C ILE A 187 -32.22 21.74 44.54
N ASP A 188 -31.89 22.91 45.11
CA ASP A 188 -32.15 23.23 46.51
C ASP A 188 -33.65 23.30 46.85
N SER A 189 -34.50 23.69 45.90
CA SER A 189 -35.95 23.68 46.09
C SER A 189 -36.53 22.27 46.14
N ALA A 190 -36.00 21.33 45.35
CA ALA A 190 -36.46 19.95 45.31
C ALA A 190 -36.01 19.13 46.53
N ILE A 191 -34.87 19.47 47.15
CA ILE A 191 -34.39 18.82 48.38
C ILE A 191 -35.27 19.22 49.58
N LYS A 192 -35.77 20.47 49.61
CA LYS A 192 -36.67 20.97 50.68
C LYS A 192 -38.06 20.32 50.68
N ASP A 193 -38.56 19.88 49.54
CA ASP A 193 -39.88 19.24 49.44
C ASP A 193 -39.87 17.75 49.88
N CYS A 194 -38.69 17.17 50.14
CA CYS A 194 -38.50 15.79 50.58
C CYS A 194 -38.11 15.66 52.07
N SER A 195 -38.02 16.77 52.81
CA SER A 195 -37.67 16.84 54.25
C SER A 195 -38.79 17.45 55.07
#